data_AF-A0A7G6SU35-F1
#
_entry.id   AF-A0A7G6SU35-F1
#
_cell.length_a   1.000
_cell.length_b   1.000
_cell.length_c   1.000
_cell.angle_alpha   90.00
_cell.angle_beta   90.00
_cell.angle_gamma   90.00
#
_symmetry.space_group_name_H-M   'P 1'
#
loop_
_entity.id
_entity.type
_entity.pdbx_description
1 polymer ?
#
loop_
_entity_poly.entity_id
_entity_poly.type
_entity_poly.pdbx_seq_one_letter_code
_entity_poly.pdbx_strand_id
1 'polypeptide(L)'
;MDDKLFNERVTIRVTANGKLQRIRSANDASAILASVDWPGERTAIHRDAFETAEKVFEGYRSTEDAKIRFLEAAREAGILFDDSHTQTSDPKRIYFESSVSIRPHGSASVREVKSVNGASEVLVDWPHSKRGPYYQSARETIEGAIEGKATPDQARDAFVALAEYAGILVDKSA
;
A
#
# COMPACT_ATOMS: atom_id res chain seq x y z
N MET A 1 -14.48 9.53 29.85
CA MET A 1 -13.93 8.22 29.50
C MET A 1 -13.14 8.45 28.24
N ASP A 2 -11.82 8.50 28.35
CA ASP A 2 -10.95 8.76 27.22
C ASP A 2 -10.83 7.46 26.42
N ASP A 3 -11.47 7.42 25.24
CA ASP A 3 -11.51 6.21 24.39
C ASP A 3 -10.17 5.82 23.78
N LYS A 4 -9.05 6.35 24.30
CA LYS A 4 -7.65 6.03 23.95
C LYS A 4 -7.52 5.57 22.50
N LEU A 5 -7.82 6.53 21.62
CA LEU A 5 -7.93 6.31 20.20
C LEU A 5 -6.56 5.90 19.64
N PHE A 6 -6.57 4.94 18.72
CA PHE A 6 -5.40 4.66 17.91
C PHE A 6 -5.14 5.83 16.96
N ASN A 7 -3.85 6.17 16.80
CA ASN A 7 -3.43 7.19 15.85
C ASN A 7 -3.85 6.83 14.41
N GLU A 8 -3.89 5.53 14.11
CA GLU A 8 -4.29 5.00 12.81
C GLU A 8 -5.38 3.95 12.97
N ARG A 9 -6.38 3.99 12.08
CA ARG A 9 -7.55 3.11 12.12
C ARG A 9 -7.18 1.74 11.58
N VAL A 10 -7.45 0.70 12.35
CA VAL A 10 -7.20 -0.70 11.93
C VAL A 10 -8.49 -1.30 11.40
N THR A 11 -8.45 -1.88 10.21
CA THR A 11 -9.61 -2.62 9.66
C THR A 11 -9.35 -4.12 9.81
N ILE A 12 -10.37 -4.85 10.28
CA ILE A 12 -10.29 -6.29 10.44
C ILE A 12 -11.55 -6.97 9.91
N ARG A 13 -11.42 -8.26 9.65
CA ARG A 13 -12.49 -9.13 9.20
C ARG A 13 -12.48 -10.42 10.01
N VAL A 14 -13.23 -10.42 11.12
CA VAL A 14 -13.28 -11.50 12.12
C VAL A 14 -13.75 -12.83 11.54
N THR A 15 -14.65 -12.84 10.55
CA THR A 15 -15.08 -14.09 9.88
C THR A 15 -14.83 -14.02 8.39
N ALA A 16 -14.58 -15.14 7.71
CA ALA A 16 -14.29 -15.14 6.26
C ALA A 16 -15.38 -14.44 5.42
N ASN A 17 -16.65 -14.51 5.88
CA ASN A 17 -17.81 -13.80 5.31
C ASN A 17 -18.30 -12.64 6.21
N GLY A 18 -17.49 -12.22 7.16
CA GLY A 18 -17.81 -11.20 8.14
C GLY A 18 -17.78 -9.79 7.58
N LYS A 19 -18.53 -8.91 8.22
CA LYS A 19 -18.48 -7.48 7.94
C LYS A 19 -17.10 -6.93 8.32
N LEU A 20 -16.54 -6.09 7.45
CA LEU A 20 -15.35 -5.31 7.76
C LEU A 20 -15.64 -4.38 8.93
N GLN A 21 -14.87 -4.53 10.01
CA GLN A 21 -14.99 -3.72 11.20
C GLN A 21 -13.76 -2.82 11.32
N ARG A 22 -14.02 -1.52 11.51
CA ARG A 22 -12.99 -0.51 11.57
C ARG A 22 -12.80 -0.08 13.02
N ILE A 23 -11.72 -0.56 13.61
CA ILE A 23 -11.32 -0.38 14.99
C ILE A 23 -10.58 0.96 15.11
N ARG A 24 -11.02 1.79 16.07
CA ARG A 24 -10.42 3.12 16.31
C ARG A 24 -9.85 3.29 17.70
N SER A 25 -10.10 2.35 18.60
CA SER A 25 -9.73 2.44 20.02
C SER A 25 -9.21 1.12 20.55
N ALA A 26 -8.46 1.19 21.66
CA ALA A 26 -8.08 0.00 22.43
C ALA A 26 -9.30 -0.78 22.94
N ASN A 27 -10.42 -0.09 23.23
CA ASN A 27 -11.67 -0.70 23.65
C ASN A 27 -12.35 -1.48 22.52
N ASP A 28 -12.34 -0.96 21.28
CA ASP A 28 -12.80 -1.71 20.12
C ASP A 28 -11.93 -2.96 19.92
N ALA A 29 -10.61 -2.84 20.09
CA ALA A 29 -9.68 -3.97 19.95
C ALA A 29 -9.91 -5.06 21.01
N SER A 30 -10.10 -4.69 22.28
CA SER A 30 -10.38 -5.64 23.35
C SER A 30 -11.74 -6.33 23.16
N ALA A 31 -12.77 -5.61 22.71
CA ALA A 31 -14.08 -6.19 22.39
C ALA A 31 -14.00 -7.26 21.31
N ILE A 32 -13.12 -7.07 20.32
CA ILE A 32 -12.90 -8.03 19.25
C ILE A 32 -12.12 -9.25 19.72
N LEU A 33 -11.08 -9.05 20.51
CA LEU A 33 -10.32 -10.15 21.12
C LEU A 33 -11.18 -10.97 22.10
N ALA A 34 -12.12 -10.30 22.80
CA ALA A 34 -13.10 -10.96 23.65
C ALA A 34 -14.19 -11.70 22.83
N SER A 35 -14.36 -11.39 21.55
CA SER A 35 -15.40 -11.99 20.72
C SER A 35 -15.22 -13.50 20.59
N VAL A 36 -16.34 -14.22 20.62
CA VAL A 36 -16.38 -15.68 20.44
C VAL A 36 -16.11 -16.07 18.99
N ASP A 37 -16.35 -15.16 18.04
CA ASP A 37 -16.22 -15.39 16.61
C ASP A 37 -14.78 -15.34 16.09
N TRP A 38 -13.77 -15.23 16.97
CA TRP A 38 -12.37 -15.19 16.57
C TRP A 38 -11.96 -16.51 15.87
N PRO A 39 -11.49 -16.48 14.61
CA PRO A 39 -11.34 -17.69 13.79
C PRO A 39 -9.98 -18.39 13.95
N GLY A 40 -9.09 -17.85 14.79
CA GLY A 40 -7.79 -18.44 15.11
C GLY A 40 -7.77 -19.12 16.49
N GLU A 41 -6.73 -19.91 16.76
CA GLU A 41 -6.49 -20.42 18.12
C GLU A 41 -6.17 -19.26 19.06
N ARG A 42 -6.70 -19.29 20.29
CA ARG A 42 -6.39 -18.31 21.35
C ARG A 42 -5.00 -18.58 21.92
N THR A 43 -3.99 -18.37 21.09
CA THR A 43 -2.58 -18.54 21.40
C THR A 43 -2.10 -17.54 22.45
N ALA A 44 -0.84 -17.66 22.86
CA ALA A 44 -0.22 -16.70 23.77
C ALA A 44 -0.28 -15.26 23.25
N ILE A 45 -0.19 -15.05 21.92
CA ILE A 45 -0.23 -13.73 21.29
C ILE A 45 -1.62 -13.10 21.42
N HIS A 46 -2.68 -13.89 21.24
CA HIS A 46 -4.05 -13.41 21.47
C HIS A 46 -4.26 -12.95 22.92
N ARG A 47 -3.76 -13.73 23.89
CA ARG A 47 -3.89 -13.39 25.32
C ARG A 47 -3.09 -12.15 25.69
N ASP A 48 -1.86 -12.05 25.20
CA ASP A 48 -0.98 -10.91 25.43
C ASP A 48 -1.52 -9.62 24.77
N ALA A 49 -2.13 -9.74 23.59
CA ALA A 49 -2.82 -8.62 22.95
C ALA A 49 -4.03 -8.13 23.75
N PHE A 50 -4.81 -9.05 24.33
CA PHE A 50 -5.96 -8.71 25.17
C PHE A 50 -5.53 -8.00 26.45
N GLU A 51 -4.57 -8.58 27.17
CA GLU A 51 -4.02 -8.00 28.40
C GLU A 51 -3.37 -6.64 28.14
N THR A 52 -2.67 -6.47 27.02
CA THR A 52 -2.07 -5.20 26.64
C THR A 52 -3.14 -4.16 26.32
N ALA A 53 -4.20 -4.51 25.58
CA ALA A 53 -5.30 -3.58 25.27
C ALA A 53 -6.04 -3.11 26.53
N GLU A 54 -6.25 -4.01 27.50
CA GLU A 54 -6.84 -3.69 28.81
C GLU A 54 -5.93 -2.75 29.62
N LYS A 55 -4.63 -3.06 29.73
CA LYS A 55 -3.66 -2.18 30.41
C LYS A 55 -3.53 -0.81 29.77
N VAL A 56 -3.70 -0.71 28.44
CA VAL A 56 -3.79 0.58 27.76
C VAL A 56 -5.02 1.32 28.23
N PHE A 57 -6.19 0.68 28.25
CA PHE A 57 -7.43 1.30 28.75
C PHE A 57 -7.27 1.83 30.18
N GLU A 58 -6.64 1.07 31.07
CA GLU A 58 -6.43 1.43 32.47
C GLU A 58 -5.42 2.56 32.72
N GLY A 59 -4.60 2.95 31.73
CA GLY A 59 -3.60 4.00 31.93
C GLY A 59 -2.14 3.56 31.89
N TYR A 60 -1.87 2.26 31.96
CA TYR A 60 -0.52 1.72 32.21
C TYR A 60 0.35 1.60 30.96
N ARG A 61 -0.24 1.63 29.76
CA ARG A 61 0.46 1.44 28.48
C ARG A 61 0.05 2.46 27.41
N SER A 62 0.90 2.59 26.39
CA SER A 62 0.65 3.43 25.21
C SER A 62 -0.33 2.74 24.25
N THR A 63 -1.19 3.52 23.59
CA THR A 63 -2.09 3.03 22.54
C THR A 63 -1.34 2.38 21.37
N GLU A 64 -0.08 2.76 21.18
CA GLU A 64 0.80 2.18 20.16
C GLU A 64 1.17 0.73 20.46
N ASP A 65 1.49 0.40 21.72
CA ASP A 65 1.80 -0.97 22.13
C ASP A 65 0.59 -1.89 21.94
N ALA A 66 -0.61 -1.43 22.33
CA ALA A 66 -1.84 -2.20 22.11
C ALA A 66 -2.12 -2.41 20.61
N LYS A 67 -1.87 -1.40 19.78
CA LYS A 67 -2.01 -1.53 18.33
C LYS A 67 -1.08 -2.60 17.78
N ILE A 68 0.21 -2.57 18.16
CA ILE A 68 1.21 -3.54 17.70
C ILE A 68 0.78 -4.96 18.07
N ARG A 69 0.46 -5.22 19.34
CA ARG A 69 0.06 -6.56 19.80
C ARG A 69 -1.23 -7.04 19.17
N PHE A 70 -2.20 -6.13 18.99
CA PHE A 70 -3.45 -6.45 18.30
C PHE A 70 -3.21 -6.84 16.84
N LEU A 71 -2.34 -6.13 16.13
CA LEU A 71 -1.99 -6.45 14.74
C LEU A 71 -1.29 -7.80 14.63
N GLU A 72 -0.39 -8.14 15.56
CA GLU A 72 0.26 -9.45 15.61
C GLU A 72 -0.78 -10.57 15.77
N ALA A 73 -1.71 -10.43 16.72
CA ALA A 73 -2.79 -11.38 16.92
C ALA A 73 -3.69 -11.49 15.68
N ALA A 74 -4.13 -10.37 15.11
CA ALA A 74 -4.98 -10.33 13.93
C ALA A 74 -4.31 -10.94 12.69
N ARG A 75 -2.98 -10.76 12.57
CA ARG A 75 -2.16 -11.36 11.51
C ARG A 75 -2.04 -12.88 11.67
N GLU A 76 -1.82 -13.37 12.89
CA GLU A 76 -1.76 -14.80 13.17
C GLU A 76 -3.09 -15.50 12.89
N ALA A 77 -4.20 -14.86 13.24
CA ALA A 77 -5.53 -15.37 12.95
C ALA A 77 -5.99 -15.18 11.48
N GLY A 78 -5.20 -14.47 10.66
CA GLY A 78 -5.54 -14.20 9.25
C GLY A 78 -6.77 -13.30 9.04
N ILE A 79 -7.15 -12.53 10.07
CA ILE A 79 -8.33 -11.65 10.04
C ILE A 79 -7.99 -10.19 9.74
N LEU A 80 -6.71 -9.83 9.74
CA LEU A 80 -6.29 -8.48 9.42
C LEU A 80 -6.70 -8.16 7.98
N PHE A 81 -7.63 -7.21 7.82
CA PHE A 81 -8.07 -6.79 6.50
C PHE A 81 -7.45 -5.43 6.22
N ASP A 82 -6.45 -5.42 5.35
CA ASP A 82 -5.84 -4.19 4.90
C ASP A 82 -6.80 -3.48 3.93
N ASP A 83 -7.71 -2.66 4.46
CA ASP A 83 -8.54 -1.72 3.67
C ASP A 83 -7.76 -0.44 3.31
N SER A 84 -6.51 -0.34 3.78
CA SER A 84 -5.59 0.74 3.48
C SER A 84 -4.87 0.49 2.16
N HIS A 85 -5.56 0.81 1.06
CA HIS A 85 -4.87 1.50 -0.03
C HIS A 85 -4.24 2.78 0.55
N THR A 86 -2.98 2.66 1.02
CA THR A 86 -1.93 3.66 1.32
C THR A 86 -1.16 3.38 2.61
N GLN A 87 -0.83 2.13 2.95
CA GLN A 87 0.40 1.87 3.71
C GLN A 87 0.89 0.43 3.48
N THR A 88 0.98 0.01 2.21
CA THR A 88 1.87 -1.09 1.88
C THR A 88 3.30 -0.62 2.16
N SER A 89 3.85 -1.06 3.28
CA SER A 89 5.26 -1.41 3.38
C SER A 89 5.57 -2.58 2.44
N ASP A 90 5.27 -2.39 1.16
CA ASP A 90 6.04 -2.96 0.06
C ASP A 90 7.07 -1.89 -0.27
N PRO A 91 8.37 -2.13 -0.08
CA PRO A 91 9.42 -1.13 -0.36
C PRO A 91 9.60 -0.85 -1.87
N LYS A 92 8.54 -0.92 -2.69
CA LYS A 92 8.68 -0.88 -4.15
C LYS A 92 7.43 -0.41 -4.92
N ARG A 93 6.61 0.50 -4.39
CA ARG A 93 5.59 1.21 -5.20
C ARG A 93 5.73 2.71 -5.05
N ILE A 94 6.65 3.26 -5.82
CA ILE A 94 6.87 4.70 -5.91
C ILE A 94 5.83 5.26 -6.89
N TYR A 95 4.95 6.12 -6.41
CA TYR A 95 3.92 6.76 -7.23
C TYR A 95 4.45 8.06 -7.84
N PHE A 96 3.95 8.41 -9.02
CA PHE A 96 4.20 9.72 -9.62
C PHE A 96 3.26 10.76 -9.00
N GLU A 97 3.69 12.02 -8.89
CA GLU A 97 2.81 13.13 -8.49
C GLU A 97 1.64 13.34 -9.45
N SER A 98 1.80 12.96 -10.72
CA SER A 98 0.76 13.04 -11.75
C SER A 98 0.82 11.81 -12.63
N SER A 99 -0.36 11.25 -12.94
CA SER A 99 -0.45 10.06 -13.78
C SER A 99 -0.08 10.37 -15.23
N VAL A 100 0.65 9.45 -15.87
CA VAL A 100 1.04 9.58 -17.28
C VAL A 100 0.14 8.68 -18.10
N SER A 101 -0.67 9.26 -18.97
CA SER A 101 -1.49 8.50 -19.91
C SER A 101 -0.71 8.22 -21.19
N ILE A 102 -0.54 6.96 -21.53
CA ILE A 102 0.11 6.53 -22.78
C ILE A 102 -0.85 5.70 -23.61
N ARG A 103 -0.65 5.68 -24.92
CA ARG A 103 -1.38 4.83 -25.86
C ARG A 103 -0.37 4.01 -26.66
N PRO A 104 -0.08 2.77 -26.22
CA PRO A 104 0.89 1.92 -26.90
C PRO A 104 0.51 1.70 -28.38
N HIS A 105 1.51 1.72 -29.26
CA HIS A 105 1.31 1.43 -30.69
C HIS A 105 0.71 0.03 -30.87
N GLY A 106 -0.47 -0.05 -31.49
CA GLY A 106 -1.21 -1.30 -31.71
C GLY A 106 -2.31 -1.61 -30.68
N SER A 107 -2.44 -0.81 -29.61
CA SER A 107 -3.57 -0.85 -28.69
C SER A 107 -4.41 0.41 -28.80
N ALA A 108 -5.72 0.26 -29.00
CA ALA A 108 -6.67 1.38 -28.97
C ALA A 108 -6.89 1.93 -27.55
N SER A 109 -6.44 1.22 -26.52
CA SER A 109 -6.65 1.54 -25.11
C SER A 109 -5.56 2.46 -24.57
N VAL A 110 -5.98 3.56 -23.95
CA VAL A 110 -5.10 4.43 -23.15
C VAL A 110 -4.75 3.68 -21.86
N ARG A 111 -3.46 3.51 -21.59
CA ARG A 111 -2.93 2.96 -20.34
C ARG A 111 -2.51 4.13 -19.45
N GLU A 112 -3.15 4.25 -18.30
CA GLU A 112 -2.79 5.24 -17.29
C GLU A 112 -1.71 4.65 -16.36
N VAL A 113 -0.56 5.32 -16.28
CA VAL A 113 0.57 4.92 -15.46
C VAL A 113 0.68 5.85 -14.26
N LYS A 114 0.40 5.33 -13.06
CA LYS A 114 0.41 6.11 -11.80
C LYS A 114 1.68 5.92 -10.97
N SER A 115 2.55 5.00 -11.37
CA SER A 115 3.71 4.59 -10.57
C SER A 115 4.93 4.29 -11.43
N VAL A 116 6.11 4.42 -10.81
CA VAL A 116 7.41 4.07 -11.38
C VAL A 116 7.43 2.59 -11.77
N ASN A 117 6.82 1.71 -10.99
CA ASN A 117 6.67 0.29 -11.34
C ASN A 117 5.79 0.10 -12.58
N GLY A 118 4.66 0.81 -12.67
CA GLY A 118 3.82 0.76 -13.87
C GLY A 118 4.57 1.26 -15.11
N ALA A 119 5.44 2.26 -14.97
CA ALA A 119 6.30 2.72 -16.04
C ALA A 119 7.35 1.67 -16.42
N SER A 120 7.95 1.00 -15.43
CA SER A 120 8.89 -0.10 -15.64
C SER A 120 8.24 -1.27 -16.40
N GLU A 121 7.01 -1.66 -16.06
CA GLU A 121 6.25 -2.68 -16.79
C GLU A 121 6.04 -2.29 -18.26
N VAL A 122 5.68 -1.03 -18.51
CA VAL A 122 5.56 -0.51 -19.89
C VAL A 122 6.90 -0.58 -20.63
N LEU A 123 8.01 -0.27 -19.95
CA LEU A 123 9.34 -0.38 -20.55
C LEU A 123 9.75 -1.84 -20.84
N VAL A 124 9.28 -2.80 -20.05
CA VAL A 124 9.52 -4.23 -20.30
C VAL A 124 8.79 -4.68 -21.58
N ASP A 125 7.53 -4.27 -21.72
CA ASP A 125 6.70 -4.57 -22.91
C ASP A 125 7.06 -3.70 -24.12
N TRP A 126 8.02 -2.79 -24.01
CA TRP A 126 8.36 -1.86 -25.09
C TRP A 126 8.98 -2.56 -26.29
N PRO A 127 8.52 -2.30 -27.53
CA PRO A 127 8.99 -3.01 -28.73
C PRO A 127 10.48 -2.78 -28.97
N HIS A 128 11.22 -3.88 -29.21
CA HIS A 128 12.67 -3.87 -29.43
C HIS A 128 13.10 -2.89 -30.54
N SER A 129 12.30 -2.75 -31.61
CA SER A 129 12.57 -1.85 -32.74
C SER A 129 12.52 -0.35 -32.39
N LYS A 130 12.01 0.02 -31.19
CA LYS A 130 11.93 1.40 -30.69
C LYS A 130 12.77 1.60 -29.42
N ARG A 131 13.62 0.63 -29.05
CA ARG A 131 14.57 0.77 -27.93
C ARG A 131 15.81 1.52 -28.43
N GLY A 132 15.71 2.84 -28.42
CA GLY A 132 16.83 3.75 -28.72
C GLY A 132 17.58 4.20 -27.44
N PRO A 133 18.54 5.13 -27.57
CA PRO A 133 19.24 5.71 -26.42
C PRO A 133 18.28 6.37 -25.40
N TYR A 134 17.17 6.94 -25.86
CA TYR A 134 16.12 7.49 -25.01
C TYR A 134 15.45 6.43 -24.11
N TYR A 135 15.31 5.19 -24.58
CA TYR A 135 14.76 4.09 -23.79
C TYR A 135 15.72 3.70 -22.65
N GLN A 136 17.02 3.63 -22.93
CA GLN A 136 18.02 3.30 -21.92
C GLN A 136 18.07 4.36 -20.82
N SER A 137 18.07 5.64 -21.19
CA SER A 137 18.04 6.75 -20.24
C SER A 137 16.78 6.74 -19.36
N ALA A 138 15.59 6.51 -19.96
CA ALA A 138 14.34 6.41 -19.20
C ALA A 138 14.34 5.21 -18.25
N ARG A 139 14.84 4.06 -18.71
CA ARG A 139 14.96 2.85 -17.88
C ARG A 139 15.90 3.05 -16.70
N GLU A 140 17.08 3.62 -16.93
CA GLU A 140 18.06 3.90 -15.87
C GLU A 140 17.47 4.84 -14.82
N THR A 141 16.75 5.88 -15.25
CA THR A 141 16.11 6.83 -14.33
C THR A 141 14.98 6.18 -13.52
N ILE A 142 14.14 5.35 -14.16
CA ILE A 142 13.05 4.62 -13.50
C ILE A 142 13.60 3.58 -12.51
N GLU A 143 14.64 2.85 -12.90
CA GLU A 143 15.30 1.87 -12.04
C GLU A 143 16.05 2.55 -10.89
N GLY A 144 16.74 3.65 -11.16
CA GLY A 144 17.36 4.51 -10.15
C GLY A 144 16.34 5.07 -9.16
N ALA A 145 15.13 5.42 -9.62
CA ALA A 145 14.06 5.84 -8.71
C ALA A 145 13.61 4.68 -7.81
N ILE A 146 13.44 3.47 -8.37
CA ILE A 146 13.14 2.26 -7.60
C ILE A 146 14.23 1.96 -6.56
N GLU A 147 15.49 2.20 -6.89
CA GLU A 147 16.63 2.05 -5.98
C GLU A 147 16.81 3.21 -4.99
N GLY A 148 16.00 4.28 -5.09
CA GLY A 148 16.11 5.47 -4.26
C GLY A 148 17.26 6.42 -4.62
N LYS A 149 17.89 6.23 -5.78
CA LYS A 149 18.95 7.07 -6.34
C LYS A 149 18.42 8.27 -7.13
N ALA A 150 17.19 8.20 -7.62
CA ALA A 150 16.51 9.26 -8.37
C ALA A 150 15.12 9.54 -7.78
N THR A 151 14.58 10.73 -8.05
CA THR A 151 13.24 11.08 -7.57
C THR A 151 12.14 10.53 -8.50
N PRO A 152 10.92 10.30 -7.98
CA PRO A 152 9.77 9.91 -8.81
C PRO A 152 9.51 10.88 -9.96
N ASP A 153 9.73 12.17 -9.74
CA ASP A 153 9.55 13.21 -10.75
C ASP A 153 10.56 13.11 -11.88
N GLN A 154 11.83 12.80 -11.58
CA GLN A 154 12.84 12.54 -12.60
C GLN A 154 12.47 11.32 -13.45
N ALA A 155 12.01 10.24 -12.81
CA ALA A 155 11.54 9.05 -13.51
C ALA A 155 10.30 9.34 -14.38
N ARG A 156 9.39 10.20 -13.91
CA ARG A 156 8.22 10.65 -14.66
C ARG A 156 8.64 11.44 -15.90
N ASP A 157 9.52 12.42 -15.72
CA ASP A 157 9.99 13.31 -16.78
C ASP A 157 10.70 12.52 -17.90
N ALA A 158 11.59 11.61 -17.51
CA ALA A 158 12.28 10.73 -18.45
C ALA A 158 11.30 9.79 -19.20
N PHE A 159 10.27 9.30 -18.53
CA PHE A 159 9.23 8.47 -19.13
C PHE A 159 8.34 9.26 -20.10
N VAL A 160 7.94 10.48 -19.73
CA VAL A 160 7.17 11.39 -20.58
C VAL A 160 7.96 11.74 -21.84
N ALA A 161 9.24 12.08 -21.70
CA ALA A 161 10.11 12.38 -22.84
C ALA A 161 10.23 11.18 -23.80
N LEU A 162 10.33 9.95 -23.27
CA LEU A 162 10.31 8.73 -24.10
C LEU A 162 8.96 8.53 -24.79
N ALA A 163 7.85 8.71 -24.07
CA ALA A 163 6.50 8.54 -24.59
C ALA A 163 6.18 9.58 -25.68
N GLU A 164 6.66 10.81 -25.52
CA GLU A 164 6.59 11.89 -26.50
C GLU A 164 7.43 11.57 -27.73
N TYR A 165 8.69 11.16 -27.56
CA TYR A 165 9.55 10.74 -28.67
C TYR A 165 8.97 9.57 -29.48
N ALA A 166 8.31 8.63 -28.81
CA ALA A 166 7.63 7.51 -29.47
C ALA A 166 6.25 7.87 -30.05
N GLY A 167 5.74 9.09 -29.79
CA GLY A 167 4.43 9.56 -30.22
C GLY A 167 3.26 8.80 -29.59
N ILE A 168 3.47 8.21 -28.39
CA ILE A 168 2.45 7.46 -27.66
C ILE A 168 1.88 8.21 -26.46
N LEU A 169 2.44 9.36 -26.10
CA LEU A 169 1.92 10.18 -25.01
C LEU A 169 0.51 10.65 -25.35
N VAL A 170 -0.45 10.32 -24.48
CA VAL A 170 -1.81 10.87 -24.54
C VAL A 170 -1.85 11.96 -23.50
N ASP A 171 -1.50 13.17 -23.92
CA ASP A 171 -1.68 14.33 -23.07
C ASP A 171 -3.17 14.44 -22.70
N LYS A 172 -3.46 14.28 -21.41
CA LYS A 172 -4.73 14.68 -20.81
C LYS A 172 -4.45 15.87 -19.92
N SER A 173 -3.96 16.97 -20.51
CA SER A 173 -4.16 18.28 -19.92
C SER A 173 -5.61 18.69 -20.16
N ALA A 174 -6.48 18.38 -19.20
CA ALA A 174 -7.75 19.08 -18.95
C ALA A 174 -8.11 18.95 -17.47
#